data_AF-Q5NKQ6-F1
#
_entry.id   AF-Q5NKQ6-F1
#
_cell.length_a   1.000
_cell.length_b   1.000
_cell.length_c   1.000
_cell.angle_alpha   90.00
_cell.angle_beta   90.00
_cell.angle_gamma   90.00
#
_symmetry.space_group_name_H-M   'P 1'
#
loop_
_entity.id
_entity.type
_entity.pdbx_description
1 polymer ?
#
loop_
_entity_poly.entity_id
_entity_poly.type
_entity_poly.pdbx_seq_one_letter_code
_entity_poly.pdbx_strand_id
1 'polypeptide(L)'
;MAVRVSVLVVGILCLLAMSASAQYPSSPNSPDSYPSPGSYPSPGSPGGNEAEGEAVPPRNVICKDTDGKRPGCTSTCPGRCPQQCIVLCPDCKTFCYDEVKPAKPMPPPAMFVFGDGVLDVGNNRYLPKVETEEGYPPQVSQSSSGRFSNGANLADTVATSIGFQQSPPAYMSLNGGLNMWGANYASAGSGIKISTNGERSISLPKQLEHFKATRSQMEAKLGGDTKLRELLSKSFFLLGTGGQDLDPRWNVESGYPRSQTELQELITLYGEAISSLYDMGARKMAIVNVGLIGCKPQPYNYNYVCDKSLNENATAFDSALKPIMASLSSKKPGLSYSIGDFYGFTTAVFAHPANYGLVNTKDSCSQWGYPDWTYCYNPDGYWFWDPEFMTDRAAKLTAAAFYYGPPQFTFPITFKALLEKK
;
A
#
# COMPACT_ATOMS: atom_id res chain seq x y z
N MET A 1 -51.34 -20.55 -24.89
CA MET A 1 -50.85 -19.96 -23.63
C MET A 1 -49.81 -20.89 -23.05
N ALA A 2 -48.61 -20.35 -22.80
CA ALA A 2 -47.42 -21.05 -22.33
C ALA A 2 -47.20 -20.84 -20.84
N VAL A 3 -46.71 -21.86 -20.11
CA VAL A 3 -45.90 -21.79 -18.86
C VAL A 3 -45.20 -23.17 -18.72
N ARG A 4 -43.90 -23.35 -19.07
CA ARG A 4 -42.65 -23.33 -18.24
C ARG A 4 -42.78 -24.05 -16.88
N VAL A 5 -41.91 -24.97 -16.46
CA VAL A 5 -40.58 -24.79 -15.83
C VAL A 5 -40.06 -26.21 -15.52
N SER A 6 -38.97 -26.66 -16.14
CA SER A 6 -37.58 -26.79 -15.63
C SER A 6 -37.24 -28.08 -14.89
N VAL A 7 -36.15 -28.66 -15.38
CA VAL A 7 -35.53 -29.94 -15.06
C VAL A 7 -34.65 -29.82 -13.82
N LEU A 8 -34.77 -30.81 -12.93
CA LEU A 8 -33.91 -31.08 -11.79
C LEU A 8 -33.02 -32.28 -12.17
N VAL A 9 -31.69 -32.14 -12.18
CA VAL A 9 -30.76 -33.29 -12.26
C VAL A 9 -29.61 -33.10 -11.29
N VAL A 10 -29.32 -34.20 -10.60
CA VAL A 10 -28.45 -34.47 -9.45
C VAL A 10 -27.09 -35.02 -9.91
N GLY A 11 -26.03 -34.77 -9.13
CA GLY A 11 -24.77 -35.55 -9.02
C GLY A 11 -23.81 -34.85 -8.04
N ILE A 12 -23.35 -35.33 -6.86
CA ILE A 12 -22.80 -36.63 -6.37
C ILE A 12 -21.52 -36.98 -7.18
N LEU A 13 -20.29 -37.19 -6.68
CA LEU A 13 -19.60 -37.41 -5.38
C LEU A 13 -18.10 -37.03 -5.60
N CYS A 14 -17.24 -36.70 -4.62
CA CYS A 14 -16.44 -37.68 -3.87
C CYS A 14 -15.64 -37.01 -2.73
N LEU A 15 -15.82 -37.51 -1.52
CA LEU A 15 -14.95 -37.35 -0.35
C LEU A 15 -13.84 -38.40 -0.38
N LEU A 16 -12.62 -38.01 -0.01
CA LEU A 16 -11.63 -38.94 0.57
C LEU A 16 -11.03 -38.29 1.81
N ALA A 17 -11.35 -38.91 2.95
CA ALA A 17 -10.62 -38.76 4.20
C ALA A 17 -9.46 -39.75 4.22
N MET A 18 -8.27 -39.30 4.63
CA MET A 18 -7.25 -40.17 5.19
C MET A 18 -6.68 -39.51 6.45
N SER A 19 -6.82 -40.24 7.55
CA SER A 19 -6.34 -39.93 8.88
C SER A 19 -4.89 -40.37 9.10
N ALA A 20 -4.09 -39.43 9.61
CA ALA A 20 -2.95 -39.52 10.53
C ALA A 20 -2.00 -40.74 10.53
N SER A 21 -0.71 -40.45 10.34
CA SER A 21 0.34 -40.83 11.29
C SER A 21 1.50 -39.83 11.23
N ALA A 22 1.94 -39.41 12.41
CA ALA A 22 2.91 -38.37 12.67
C ALA A 22 4.32 -38.68 12.17
N GLN A 23 4.96 -37.69 11.58
CA GLN A 23 6.40 -37.47 11.65
C GLN A 23 6.63 -35.95 11.64
N TYR A 24 7.22 -35.43 12.72
CA TYR A 24 7.63 -34.04 12.87
C TYR A 24 8.54 -33.62 11.71
N PRO A 25 8.21 -32.57 10.93
CA PRO A 25 9.23 -31.87 10.18
C PRO A 25 9.99 -30.97 11.15
N SER A 26 11.27 -31.27 11.32
CA SER A 26 12.29 -30.39 11.87
C SER A 26 12.12 -28.95 11.38
N SER A 27 12.34 -28.00 12.30
CA SER A 27 12.56 -26.56 12.10
C SER A 27 12.89 -26.19 10.65
N PRO A 28 12.12 -25.31 9.97
CA PRO A 28 12.59 -24.79 8.71
C PRO A 28 13.83 -23.95 8.99
N ASN A 29 14.96 -24.46 8.50
CA ASN A 29 16.19 -23.70 8.34
C ASN A 29 15.90 -22.35 7.66
N SER A 30 16.62 -21.31 8.08
CA SER A 30 16.93 -20.16 7.23
C SER A 30 17.42 -20.68 5.87
N PRO A 31 16.99 -20.14 4.71
CA PRO A 31 17.33 -18.77 4.32
C PRO A 31 16.26 -18.06 3.45
N ASP A 32 16.18 -16.73 3.54
CA ASP A 32 15.87 -15.90 2.39
C ASP A 32 16.66 -14.59 2.53
N SER A 33 17.87 -14.60 1.98
CA SER A 33 18.50 -13.38 1.53
C SER A 33 17.58 -12.79 0.47
N TYR A 34 16.76 -11.81 0.86
CA TYR A 34 16.01 -10.99 -0.09
C TYR A 34 16.96 -10.50 -1.19
N PRO A 35 16.61 -10.65 -2.47
CA PRO A 35 17.48 -10.21 -3.55
C PRO A 35 17.80 -8.74 -3.37
N SER A 36 19.07 -8.38 -3.58
CA SER A 36 19.51 -6.98 -3.60
C SER A 36 18.57 -6.15 -4.49
N PRO A 37 18.30 -4.88 -4.15
CA PRO A 37 17.36 -4.05 -4.89
C PRO A 37 17.70 -4.13 -6.38
N GLY A 38 16.75 -4.62 -7.17
CA GLY A 38 16.90 -4.70 -8.62
C GLY A 38 17.36 -3.35 -9.13
N SER A 39 18.47 -3.35 -9.88
CA SER A 39 19.06 -2.16 -10.47
C SER A 39 18.13 -1.65 -11.57
N TYR A 40 17.06 -0.96 -11.19
CA TYR A 40 16.38 -0.07 -12.11
C TYR A 40 17.44 0.90 -12.64
N PRO A 41 17.49 1.17 -13.95
CA PRO A 41 18.33 2.22 -14.50
C PRO A 41 18.14 3.51 -13.69
N SER A 42 19.09 4.44 -13.62
CA SER A 42 18.73 5.75 -13.03
C SER A 42 17.56 6.32 -13.83
N PRO A 43 16.52 6.93 -13.19
CA PRO A 43 15.49 7.65 -13.91
C PRO A 43 16.22 8.62 -14.84
N GLY A 44 16.09 8.41 -16.15
CA GLY A 44 16.85 9.16 -17.13
C GLY A 44 16.61 10.66 -16.94
N SER A 45 17.67 11.47 -17.02
CA SER A 45 17.48 12.90 -17.28
C SER A 45 16.68 13.05 -18.59
N PRO A 46 15.70 13.97 -18.67
CA PRO A 46 14.99 14.25 -19.92
C PRO A 46 15.95 15.01 -20.83
N GLY A 47 16.74 14.23 -21.57
CA GLY A 47 17.61 14.70 -22.66
C GLY A 47 17.70 13.69 -23.80
N GLY A 48 17.04 12.54 -23.67
CA GLY A 48 16.67 11.72 -24.83
C GLY A 48 15.26 12.13 -25.19
N ASN A 49 15.09 12.63 -26.42
CA ASN A 49 13.83 13.01 -27.04
C ASN A 49 12.64 12.31 -26.40
N GLU A 50 11.61 13.07 -26.05
CA GLU A 50 10.26 12.55 -26.13
C GLU A 50 10.21 11.74 -27.43
N ALA A 51 10.10 10.42 -27.33
CA ALA A 51 9.73 9.64 -28.47
C ALA A 51 8.31 10.09 -28.77
N GLU A 52 8.19 11.15 -29.58
CA GLU A 52 7.08 11.28 -30.53
C GLU A 52 6.79 9.86 -30.98
N GLY A 53 5.59 9.37 -30.63
CA GLY A 53 5.24 7.95 -30.63
C GLY A 53 5.90 7.25 -31.82
N GLU A 54 6.92 6.46 -31.52
CA GLU A 54 7.71 5.78 -32.54
C GLU A 54 6.69 5.01 -33.39
N ALA A 55 6.55 5.43 -34.65
CA ALA A 55 5.52 4.91 -35.52
C ALA A 55 5.79 3.42 -35.68
N VAL A 56 5.01 2.59 -34.98
CA VAL A 56 5.16 1.15 -35.05
C VAL A 56 4.90 0.77 -36.51
N PRO A 57 5.84 0.15 -37.24
CA PRO A 57 5.60 -0.18 -38.63
C PRO A 57 4.40 -1.13 -38.75
N PRO A 58 3.65 -1.11 -39.86
CA PRO A 58 2.61 -2.08 -40.10
C PRO A 58 3.13 -3.50 -39.92
N ARG A 59 2.39 -4.33 -39.20
CA ARG A 59 2.84 -5.68 -38.81
C ARG A 59 1.81 -6.72 -39.14
N ASN A 60 2.26 -7.89 -39.60
CA ASN A 60 1.38 -9.00 -39.92
C ASN A 60 0.98 -9.74 -38.65
N VAL A 61 -0.32 -9.97 -38.49
CA VAL A 61 -0.93 -10.63 -37.34
C VAL A 61 -1.65 -11.88 -37.78
N ILE A 62 -1.50 -12.96 -37.01
CA ILE A 62 -2.17 -14.23 -37.27
C ILE A 62 -3.52 -14.22 -36.54
N CYS A 63 -4.59 -14.42 -37.29
CA CYS A 63 -5.93 -14.40 -36.76
C CYS A 63 -6.25 -15.76 -36.17
N LYS A 64 -6.66 -15.79 -34.90
CA LYS A 64 -7.04 -17.03 -34.23
C LYS A 64 -8.54 -17.25 -34.42
N ASP A 65 -8.90 -18.31 -35.14
CA ASP A 65 -10.24 -18.87 -35.08
C ASP A 65 -10.53 -19.28 -33.63
N THR A 66 -11.65 -18.82 -33.05
CA THR A 66 -12.03 -19.12 -31.65
C THR A 66 -12.16 -20.62 -31.40
N ASP A 67 -12.39 -21.40 -32.45
CA ASP A 67 -12.54 -22.85 -32.36
C ASP A 67 -11.30 -23.63 -32.82
N GLY A 68 -10.26 -22.95 -33.33
CA GLY A 68 -9.02 -23.58 -33.79
C GLY A 68 -9.17 -24.54 -34.99
N LYS A 69 -10.27 -24.46 -35.74
CA LYS A 69 -10.64 -25.43 -36.79
C LYS A 69 -10.19 -25.04 -38.20
N ARG A 70 -9.73 -23.80 -38.41
CA ARG A 70 -9.30 -23.30 -39.72
C ARG A 70 -7.81 -22.95 -39.75
N PRO A 71 -7.12 -23.15 -40.90
CA PRO A 71 -5.77 -22.61 -41.11
C PRO A 71 -5.74 -21.11 -40.83
N GLY A 72 -4.74 -20.63 -40.09
CA GLY A 72 -4.63 -19.23 -39.69
C GLY A 72 -4.50 -18.30 -40.89
N CYS A 73 -5.48 -17.44 -41.09
CA CYS A 73 -5.41 -16.27 -41.98
C CYS A 73 -4.53 -15.18 -41.33
N THR A 74 -3.90 -14.35 -42.16
CA THR A 74 -3.13 -13.20 -41.69
C THR A 74 -3.86 -11.90 -42.01
N SER A 75 -3.70 -10.90 -41.16
CA SER A 75 -4.10 -9.51 -41.45
C SER A 75 -2.95 -8.56 -41.11
N THR A 76 -3.06 -7.29 -41.48
CA THR A 76 -2.04 -6.28 -41.18
C THR A 76 -2.58 -5.27 -40.18
N CYS A 77 -1.88 -5.14 -39.06
CA CYS A 77 -2.15 -4.10 -38.08
C CYS A 77 -1.52 -2.77 -38.53
N PRO A 78 -2.32 -1.70 -38.70
CA PRO A 78 -1.79 -0.40 -39.10
C PRO A 78 -0.94 0.20 -37.97
N GLY A 79 0.11 0.92 -38.36
CA GLY A 79 1.07 1.52 -37.42
C GLY A 79 0.54 2.60 -36.47
N ARG A 80 -0.76 2.88 -36.52
CA ARG A 80 -1.43 3.88 -35.66
C ARG A 80 -1.86 3.32 -34.31
N CYS A 81 -1.67 2.01 -34.10
CA CYS A 81 -2.05 1.28 -32.89
C CYS A 81 -0.80 0.72 -32.18
N PRO A 82 -0.12 1.55 -31.35
CA PRO A 82 1.19 1.22 -30.81
C PRO A 82 1.16 0.22 -29.65
N GLN A 83 0.03 0.05 -28.96
CA GLN A 83 -0.10 -0.77 -27.75
C GLN A 83 -0.95 -2.03 -27.99
N GLN A 84 -2.10 -1.88 -28.64
CA GLN A 84 -3.04 -2.96 -28.93
C GLN A 84 -3.68 -2.75 -30.30
N CYS A 85 -3.83 -3.83 -31.07
CA CYS A 85 -4.48 -3.79 -32.37
C CYS A 85 -5.50 -4.92 -32.50
N ILE A 86 -6.71 -4.56 -32.92
CA ILE A 86 -7.81 -5.48 -33.26
C ILE A 86 -8.22 -5.19 -34.69
N VAL A 87 -8.07 -6.17 -35.58
CA VAL A 87 -8.47 -6.04 -37.00
C VAL A 87 -9.34 -7.22 -37.42
N LEU A 88 -10.37 -6.97 -38.21
CA LEU A 88 -11.16 -8.03 -38.83
C LEU A 88 -10.46 -8.48 -40.12
N CYS A 89 -10.07 -9.75 -40.21
CA CYS A 89 -9.46 -10.27 -41.43
C CYS A 89 -10.52 -10.35 -42.55
N PRO A 90 -10.27 -9.75 -43.73
CA PRO A 90 -11.22 -9.77 -44.83
C PRO A 90 -11.46 -11.17 -45.41
N ASP A 91 -10.44 -12.06 -45.35
CA ASP A 91 -10.47 -13.39 -45.97
C ASP A 91 -11.26 -14.41 -45.14
N CYS A 92 -11.02 -14.47 -43.84
CA CYS A 92 -11.62 -15.47 -42.95
C CYS A 92 -12.73 -14.93 -42.04
N LYS A 93 -12.98 -13.61 -42.06
CA LYS A 93 -13.97 -12.91 -41.21
C LYS A 93 -13.77 -13.13 -39.71
N THR A 94 -12.53 -13.34 -39.28
CA THR A 94 -12.15 -13.54 -37.87
C THR A 94 -11.41 -12.32 -37.34
N PHE A 95 -11.58 -12.00 -36.06
CA PHE A 95 -10.79 -10.97 -35.40
C PHE A 95 -9.35 -11.44 -35.16
N CYS A 96 -8.39 -10.62 -35.56
CA CYS A 96 -6.97 -10.80 -35.30
C CYS A 96 -6.60 -9.86 -34.16
N TYR A 97 -5.88 -10.41 -33.18
CA TYR A 97 -5.47 -9.68 -31.99
C TYR A 97 -3.96 -9.72 -31.87
N ASP A 98 -3.37 -8.54 -31.63
CA ASP A 98 -1.95 -8.44 -31.34
C ASP A 98 -1.68 -7.40 -30.24
N GLU A 99 -1.15 -7.90 -29.14
CA GLU A 99 -0.59 -7.12 -28.05
C GLU A 99 0.89 -6.92 -28.30
N VAL A 100 1.29 -5.68 -28.60
CA VAL A 100 2.72 -5.34 -28.57
C VAL A 100 3.09 -5.26 -27.11
N LYS A 101 3.62 -6.35 -26.55
CA LYS A 101 4.29 -6.29 -25.26
C LYS A 101 5.47 -5.34 -25.40
N PRO A 102 5.51 -4.19 -24.70
CA PRO A 102 6.65 -3.29 -24.80
C PRO A 102 7.92 -4.07 -24.47
N ALA A 103 8.96 -3.91 -25.30
CA ALA A 103 10.21 -4.66 -25.22
C ALA A 103 10.95 -4.49 -23.88
N LYS A 104 10.54 -3.49 -23.08
CA LYS A 104 10.92 -3.32 -21.69
C LYS A 104 9.73 -2.70 -20.94
N PRO A 105 9.30 -3.24 -19.78
CA PRO A 105 8.34 -2.54 -18.93
C PRO A 105 8.91 -1.14 -18.64
N MET A 106 8.12 -0.09 -18.89
CA MET A 106 8.53 1.24 -18.42
C MET A 106 8.67 1.16 -16.89
N PRO A 107 9.79 1.65 -16.33
CA PRO A 107 9.96 1.61 -14.89
C PRO A 107 8.85 2.42 -14.22
N PRO A 108 8.35 1.96 -13.06
CA PRO A 108 7.31 2.68 -12.33
C PRO A 108 7.82 4.06 -11.92
N PRO A 109 6.96 5.08 -11.72
CA PRO A 109 7.39 6.35 -11.18
C PRO A 109 7.99 6.15 -9.78
N ALA A 110 8.97 6.98 -9.39
CA ALA A 110 9.56 6.90 -8.06
C ALA A 110 8.48 7.03 -6.97
N MET A 111 8.66 6.31 -5.86
CA MET A 111 7.68 6.25 -4.78
C MET A 111 8.32 6.70 -3.46
N PHE A 112 7.67 7.62 -2.77
CA PHE A 112 8.11 8.13 -1.46
C PHE A 112 7.03 7.83 -0.43
N VAL A 113 7.41 7.18 0.67
CA VAL A 113 6.45 6.65 1.65
C VAL A 113 6.66 7.31 3.00
N PHE A 114 5.58 7.76 3.62
CA PHE A 114 5.56 8.43 4.92
C PHE A 114 4.47 7.81 5.77
N GLY A 115 4.70 7.69 7.07
CA GLY A 115 3.65 7.20 7.96
C GLY A 115 4.11 6.41 9.16
N ASP A 116 3.21 5.55 9.62
CA ASP A 116 3.43 4.66 10.77
C ASP A 116 3.82 3.23 10.37
N GLY A 117 3.67 2.26 11.29
CA GLY A 117 4.07 0.87 11.10
C GLY A 117 3.24 0.10 10.06
N VAL A 118 2.06 0.61 9.66
CA VAL A 118 1.30 0.09 8.51
C VAL A 118 2.12 0.19 7.21
N LEU A 119 3.00 1.20 7.14
CA LEU A 119 3.82 1.50 5.98
C LEU A 119 5.32 1.27 6.22
N ASP A 120 5.79 1.09 7.46
CA ASP A 120 7.22 0.87 7.76
C ASP A 120 7.75 -0.46 7.19
N VAL A 121 8.80 -0.35 6.38
CA VAL A 121 9.52 -1.46 5.74
C VAL A 121 10.87 -1.78 6.40
N GLY A 122 11.13 -1.22 7.58
CA GLY A 122 12.27 -1.58 8.43
C GLY A 122 13.07 -0.41 9.00
N ASN A 123 12.57 0.84 8.98
CA ASN A 123 13.28 1.96 9.60
C ASN A 123 13.46 1.75 11.10
N ASN A 124 12.47 1.17 11.78
CA ASN A 124 12.53 0.89 13.22
C ASN A 124 13.65 -0.09 13.61
N ARG A 125 14.27 -0.82 12.67
CA ARG A 125 15.43 -1.68 12.95
C ARG A 125 16.69 -0.91 13.34
N TYR A 126 16.76 0.35 12.94
CA TYR A 126 17.92 1.20 13.12
C TYR A 126 17.75 2.17 14.30
N LEU A 127 16.58 2.14 14.95
CA LEU A 127 16.33 2.94 16.13
C LEU A 127 16.90 2.23 17.37
N PRO A 128 17.35 2.98 18.39
CA PRO A 128 17.75 2.40 19.66
C PRO A 128 16.63 1.53 20.21
N LYS A 129 16.96 0.30 20.61
CA LYS A 129 16.03 -0.52 21.37
C LYS A 129 15.92 0.11 22.75
N VAL A 130 14.83 0.84 22.98
CA VAL A 130 14.50 1.29 24.32
C VAL A 130 14.01 0.08 25.08
N GLU A 131 14.87 -0.49 25.93
CA GLU A 131 14.45 -1.50 26.90
C GLU A 131 13.44 -0.84 27.83
N THR A 132 12.17 -1.19 27.70
CA THR A 132 11.18 -0.83 28.71
C THR A 132 11.08 -2.00 29.68
N GLU A 133 11.64 -1.80 30.88
CA GLU A 133 11.10 -2.45 32.06
C GLU A 133 9.62 -2.00 32.15
N GLU A 134 8.70 -2.96 32.08
CA GLU A 134 7.29 -2.78 32.42
C GLU A 134 6.47 -1.90 31.43
N GLY A 135 6.13 -2.49 30.29
CA GLY A 135 4.78 -2.36 29.71
C GLY A 135 4.34 -0.98 29.20
N TYR A 136 4.90 -0.52 28.08
CA TYR A 136 4.24 0.26 27.00
C TYR A 136 5.28 0.83 26.01
N PRO A 137 5.01 0.96 24.69
CA PRO A 137 3.92 0.35 23.92
C PRO A 137 4.19 -1.14 23.64
N PRO A 138 3.16 -1.94 23.27
CA PRO A 138 3.35 -3.35 22.99
C PRO A 138 4.50 -3.48 21.99
N GLN A 139 5.53 -4.25 22.35
CA GLN A 139 6.62 -4.55 21.44
C GLN A 139 6.01 -5.25 20.24
N VAL A 140 5.80 -4.48 19.18
CA VAL A 140 5.06 -4.93 18.01
C VAL A 140 5.95 -5.93 17.26
N SER A 141 5.37 -7.03 16.76
CA SER A 141 6.16 -8.15 16.28
C SER A 141 6.78 -7.80 14.93
N GLN A 142 7.97 -7.23 14.97
CA GLN A 142 8.75 -6.97 13.79
C GLN A 142 9.27 -8.31 13.25
N SER A 143 8.88 -8.66 12.03
CA SER A 143 9.37 -9.88 11.38
C SER A 143 10.87 -9.78 11.05
N SER A 144 11.46 -10.91 10.64
CA SER A 144 12.85 -10.99 10.13
C SER A 144 13.11 -10.10 8.91
N SER A 145 12.06 -9.63 8.23
CA SER A 145 12.13 -8.67 7.12
C SER A 145 12.11 -7.18 7.55
N GLY A 146 11.82 -6.90 8.82
CA GLY A 146 11.67 -5.55 9.35
C GLY A 146 10.25 -4.97 9.25
N ARG A 147 9.34 -5.63 8.54
CA ARG A 147 7.92 -5.25 8.50
C ARG A 147 7.22 -5.67 9.80
N PHE A 148 6.28 -4.84 10.23
CA PHE A 148 5.31 -5.18 11.27
C PHE A 148 4.12 -5.93 10.68
N SER A 149 4.42 -7.11 10.13
CA SER A 149 3.49 -8.03 9.47
C SER A 149 4.19 -9.38 9.32
N ASN A 150 3.45 -10.43 8.93
CA ASN A 150 4.03 -11.74 8.58
C ASN A 150 4.61 -11.81 7.15
N GLY A 151 4.63 -10.70 6.43
CA GLY A 151 5.11 -10.63 5.05
C GLY A 151 5.12 -9.20 4.53
N ALA A 152 4.56 -8.98 3.35
CA ALA A 152 4.42 -7.66 2.76
C ALA A 152 3.43 -6.79 3.57
N ASN A 153 3.79 -5.54 3.85
CA ASN A 153 2.86 -4.57 4.43
C ASN A 153 2.09 -3.80 3.33
N LEU A 154 1.36 -2.76 3.73
CA LEU A 154 0.59 -1.96 2.78
C LEU A 154 1.50 -1.18 1.80
N ALA A 155 2.65 -0.69 2.25
CA ALA A 155 3.61 -0.01 1.37
C ALA A 155 4.19 -0.96 0.31
N ASP A 156 4.55 -2.18 0.70
CA ASP A 156 5.00 -3.24 -0.21
C ASP A 156 3.94 -3.56 -1.26
N THR A 157 2.68 -3.71 -0.84
CA THR A 157 1.60 -4.09 -1.76
C THR A 157 1.21 -2.94 -2.71
N VAL A 158 1.19 -1.70 -2.22
CA VAL A 158 0.97 -0.54 -3.10
C VAL A 158 2.11 -0.40 -4.11
N ALA A 159 3.37 -0.58 -3.66
CA ALA A 159 4.54 -0.52 -4.55
C ALA A 159 4.48 -1.57 -5.67
N THR A 160 4.09 -2.81 -5.35
CA THR A 160 3.91 -3.86 -6.37
C THR A 160 2.75 -3.54 -7.31
N SER A 161 1.67 -2.95 -6.82
CA SER A 161 0.53 -2.54 -7.64
C SER A 161 0.88 -1.43 -8.65
N ILE A 162 1.79 -0.51 -8.30
CA ILE A 162 2.28 0.53 -9.21
C ILE A 162 3.41 0.06 -10.14
N GLY A 163 3.91 -1.18 -9.97
CA GLY A 163 4.87 -1.81 -10.88
C GLY A 163 6.29 -2.03 -10.33
N PHE A 164 6.54 -1.79 -9.04
CA PHE A 164 7.82 -2.17 -8.44
C PHE A 164 7.88 -3.68 -8.15
N GLN A 165 9.05 -4.27 -8.28
CA GLN A 165 9.34 -5.61 -7.76
C GLN A 165 9.35 -5.66 -6.22
N GLN A 166 9.76 -4.56 -5.57
CA GLN A 166 9.79 -4.41 -4.12
C GLN A 166 9.57 -2.93 -3.76
N SER A 167 9.01 -2.66 -2.58
CA SER A 167 8.91 -1.29 -2.07
C SER A 167 10.25 -0.54 -2.14
N PRO A 168 10.21 0.81 -2.18
CA PRO A 168 11.38 1.61 -1.82
C PRO A 168 11.97 1.14 -0.48
N PRO A 169 13.31 1.15 -0.33
CA PRO A 169 13.98 0.70 0.88
C PRO A 169 13.68 1.64 2.06
N ALA A 170 13.81 1.12 3.28
CA ALA A 170 13.81 1.94 4.49
C ALA A 170 14.92 3.00 4.38
N TYR A 171 14.59 4.27 4.61
CA TYR A 171 15.55 5.38 4.54
C TYR A 171 16.79 5.12 5.42
N MET A 172 16.58 4.62 6.64
CA MET A 172 17.68 4.32 7.57
C MET A 172 18.64 3.23 7.03
N SER A 173 18.16 2.32 6.19
CA SER A 173 18.99 1.28 5.56
C SER A 173 19.93 1.81 4.48
N LEU A 174 19.67 3.01 3.95
CA LEU A 174 20.53 3.63 2.95
C LEU A 174 21.85 4.12 3.53
N ASN A 175 21.92 4.33 4.86
CA ASN A 175 23.12 4.77 5.57
C ASN A 175 23.80 5.98 4.91
N GLY A 176 23.00 7.00 4.57
CA GLY A 176 23.45 8.22 3.88
C GLY A 176 23.51 8.10 2.35
N GLY A 177 23.31 6.91 1.78
CA GLY A 177 23.19 6.69 0.35
C GLY A 177 21.87 7.19 -0.25
N LEU A 178 21.83 7.23 -1.59
CA LEU A 178 20.69 7.75 -2.36
C LEU A 178 20.06 6.66 -3.24
N ASN A 179 18.73 6.54 -3.16
CA ASN A 179 17.93 5.80 -4.14
C ASN A 179 17.06 6.77 -4.96
N MET A 180 17.28 6.82 -6.27
CA MET A 180 16.53 7.70 -7.18
C MET A 180 15.08 7.26 -7.42
N TRP A 181 14.74 6.01 -7.07
CA TRP A 181 13.39 5.47 -7.17
C TRP A 181 12.57 5.66 -5.89
N GLY A 182 13.16 6.36 -4.92
CA GLY A 182 12.54 6.79 -3.69
C GLY A 182 12.97 6.01 -2.47
N ALA A 183 12.37 6.34 -1.34
CA ALA A 183 12.65 5.76 -0.04
C ALA A 183 11.37 5.73 0.82
N ASN A 184 11.37 4.84 1.80
CA ASN A 184 10.34 4.76 2.80
C ASN A 184 10.85 5.41 4.09
N TYR A 185 10.18 6.46 4.55
CA TYR A 185 10.47 7.19 5.78
C TYR A 185 9.56 6.79 6.94
N ALA A 186 8.55 5.95 6.69
CA ALA A 186 7.57 5.54 7.69
C ALA A 186 8.23 4.79 8.86
N SER A 187 7.67 4.92 10.05
CA SER A 187 8.23 4.35 11.28
C SER A 187 7.12 3.89 12.22
N ALA A 188 7.17 2.64 12.70
CA ALA A 188 6.19 2.18 13.67
C ALA A 188 6.21 3.00 14.97
N GLY A 189 5.01 3.29 15.48
CA GLY A 189 4.80 4.18 16.60
C GLY A 189 4.82 5.67 16.24
N SER A 190 5.11 6.03 14.98
CA SER A 190 5.11 7.42 14.53
C SER A 190 3.73 8.03 14.52
N GLY A 191 3.64 9.29 14.93
CA GLY A 191 2.47 10.13 14.76
C GLY A 191 2.79 11.40 13.97
N ILE A 192 1.73 12.18 13.75
CA ILE A 192 1.79 13.52 13.18
C ILE A 192 2.53 14.47 14.13
N LYS A 193 2.29 14.35 15.44
CA LYS A 193 3.00 15.12 16.46
C LYS A 193 4.40 14.55 16.68
N ILE A 194 5.36 15.46 16.93
CA ILE A 194 6.72 15.06 17.33
C ILE A 194 6.75 14.32 18.67
N SER A 195 5.76 14.56 19.54
CA SER A 195 5.68 13.97 20.88
C SER A 195 5.03 12.59 20.91
N THR A 196 4.36 12.16 19.84
CA THR A 196 3.74 10.82 19.79
C THR A 196 4.85 9.75 19.80
N ASN A 197 4.73 8.82 20.74
CA ASN A 197 5.74 7.81 21.06
C ASN A 197 7.16 8.36 21.37
N GLY A 198 7.29 9.67 21.61
CA GLY A 198 8.55 10.34 21.93
C GLY A 198 9.68 10.01 20.94
N GLU A 199 10.88 9.75 21.48
CA GLU A 199 12.07 9.43 20.69
C GLU A 199 12.14 7.97 20.23
N ARG A 200 11.13 7.15 20.55
CA ARG A 200 11.07 5.71 20.20
C ARG A 200 10.67 5.46 18.74
N SER A 201 10.31 6.51 18.00
CA SER A 201 9.93 6.44 16.59
C SER A 201 10.43 7.67 15.81
N ILE A 202 10.34 7.60 14.48
CA ILE A 202 10.60 8.74 13.58
C ILE A 202 9.26 9.43 13.30
N SER A 203 8.95 10.50 14.04
CA SER A 203 7.73 11.30 13.87
C SER A 203 7.60 11.88 12.47
N LEU A 204 6.38 12.18 12.01
CA LEU A 204 6.14 12.74 10.67
C LEU A 204 7.01 13.98 10.37
N PRO A 205 7.22 14.95 11.28
CA PRO A 205 8.14 16.05 11.04
C PRO A 205 9.57 15.59 10.73
N LYS A 206 10.11 14.61 11.47
CA LYS A 206 11.43 14.04 11.20
C LYS A 206 11.47 13.27 9.86
N GLN A 207 10.38 12.62 9.48
CA GLN A 207 10.27 11.98 8.16
C GLN A 207 10.35 13.02 7.02
N LEU A 208 9.74 14.20 7.20
CA LEU A 208 9.87 15.30 6.24
C LEU A 208 11.30 15.84 6.17
N GLU A 209 12.02 15.89 7.29
CA GLU A 209 13.45 16.26 7.32
C GLU A 209 14.31 15.24 6.55
N HIS A 210 14.05 13.93 6.71
CA HIS A 210 14.73 12.88 5.94
C HIS A 210 14.43 12.97 4.45
N PHE A 211 13.19 13.28 4.07
CA PHE A 211 12.87 13.54 2.67
C PHE A 211 13.55 14.80 2.14
N LYS A 212 13.65 15.87 2.94
CA LYS A 212 14.40 17.08 2.57
C LYS A 212 15.87 16.77 2.31
N ALA A 213 16.51 15.95 3.15
CA ALA A 213 17.87 15.49 2.93
C ALA A 213 17.99 14.66 1.64
N THR A 214 17.03 13.77 1.38
CA THR A 214 16.98 12.98 0.14
C THR A 214 16.85 13.88 -1.08
N ARG A 215 15.98 14.90 -1.03
CA ARG A 215 15.84 15.89 -2.11
C ARG A 215 17.15 16.61 -2.41
N SER A 216 17.88 17.06 -1.40
CA SER A 216 19.18 17.72 -1.61
C SER A 216 20.18 16.82 -2.33
N GLN A 217 20.22 15.53 -1.98
CA GLN A 217 21.08 14.56 -2.69
C GLN A 217 20.61 14.31 -4.13
N MET A 218 19.29 14.19 -4.35
CA MET A 218 18.72 14.04 -5.70
C MET A 218 18.98 15.28 -6.57
N GLU A 219 18.86 16.48 -6.01
CA GLU A 219 19.14 17.74 -6.71
C GLU A 219 20.58 17.79 -7.22
N ALA A 220 21.53 17.47 -6.34
CA ALA A 220 22.94 17.41 -6.69
C ALA A 220 23.21 16.38 -7.80
N LYS A 221 22.54 15.21 -7.75
CA LYS A 221 22.71 14.14 -8.75
C LYS A 221 22.06 14.47 -10.10
N LEU A 222 20.93 15.18 -10.10
CA LEU A 222 20.22 15.55 -11.33
C LEU A 222 20.79 16.82 -12.00
N GLY A 223 21.52 17.64 -11.23
CA GLY A 223 22.09 18.90 -11.70
C GLY A 223 21.11 20.06 -11.64
N GLY A 224 20.27 20.14 -10.59
CA GLY A 224 19.45 21.32 -10.28
C GLY A 224 17.97 21.05 -9.98
N ASP A 225 17.33 22.00 -9.28
CA ASP A 225 15.95 21.90 -8.77
C ASP A 225 14.90 21.72 -9.89
N THR A 226 15.10 22.28 -11.09
CA THR A 226 14.14 22.12 -12.20
C THR A 226 13.91 20.64 -12.56
N LYS A 227 15.01 19.88 -12.74
CA LYS A 227 14.94 18.44 -13.05
C LYS A 227 14.41 17.64 -11.87
N LEU A 228 14.77 18.03 -10.65
CA LEU A 228 14.25 17.39 -9.44
C LEU A 228 12.73 17.55 -9.34
N ARG A 229 12.21 18.77 -9.52
CA ARG A 229 10.77 19.05 -9.46
C ARG A 229 10.00 18.33 -10.55
N GLU A 230 10.57 18.18 -11.73
CA GLU A 230 9.97 17.37 -12.80
C GLU A 230 9.88 15.87 -12.43
N LEU A 231 10.92 15.31 -11.80
CA LEU A 231 10.89 13.94 -11.32
C LEU A 231 9.87 13.77 -10.18
N LEU A 232 9.88 14.68 -9.19
CA LEU A 232 8.99 14.60 -8.03
C LEU A 232 7.53 14.85 -8.41
N SER A 233 7.23 15.68 -9.40
CA SER A 233 5.85 15.90 -9.85
C SER A 233 5.23 14.65 -10.48
N LYS A 234 6.05 13.81 -11.11
CA LYS A 234 5.65 12.53 -11.70
C LYS A 234 5.63 11.38 -10.68
N SER A 235 6.28 11.56 -9.52
CA SER A 235 6.44 10.55 -8.47
C SER A 235 5.16 10.32 -7.64
N PHE A 236 5.06 9.15 -7.01
CA PHE A 236 3.93 8.73 -6.20
C PHE A 236 4.25 8.87 -4.71
N PHE A 237 3.49 9.69 -3.99
CA PHE A 237 3.68 9.92 -2.55
C PHE A 237 2.61 9.17 -1.77
N LEU A 238 2.99 8.16 -0.98
CA LEU A 238 2.08 7.41 -0.12
C LEU A 238 2.24 7.89 1.32
N LEU A 239 1.13 8.30 1.95
CA LEU A 239 1.09 8.78 3.32
C LEU A 239 -0.01 8.07 4.11
N GLY A 240 0.30 7.57 5.30
CA GLY A 240 -0.68 6.98 6.22
C GLY A 240 -0.22 7.11 7.67
N THR A 241 -0.83 8.02 8.42
CA THR A 241 -0.47 8.34 9.82
C THR A 241 -1.64 9.04 10.51
N GLY A 242 -1.56 9.18 11.83
CA GLY A 242 -2.61 9.74 12.70
C GLY A 242 -3.20 8.71 13.66
N GLY A 243 -3.09 7.41 13.35
CA GLY A 243 -3.63 6.34 14.19
C GLY A 243 -3.00 6.32 15.59
N GLN A 244 -1.68 6.51 15.67
CA GLN A 244 -0.95 6.53 16.94
C GLN A 244 -1.22 7.80 17.73
N ASP A 245 -1.41 8.97 17.09
CA ASP A 245 -1.80 10.19 17.80
C ASP A 245 -3.17 10.04 18.47
N LEU A 246 -4.07 9.26 17.85
CA LEU A 246 -5.43 9.00 18.29
C LEU A 246 -5.59 7.73 19.14
N ASP A 247 -4.48 7.14 19.57
CA ASP A 247 -4.49 5.99 20.47
C ASP A 247 -3.68 6.29 21.76
N PRO A 248 -4.31 6.26 22.96
CA PRO A 248 -3.64 6.60 24.23
C PRO A 248 -2.44 5.70 24.53
N ARG A 249 -2.45 4.49 23.96
CA ARG A 249 -1.38 3.50 24.01
C ARG A 249 -0.02 4.04 23.55
N TRP A 250 -0.02 5.01 22.64
CA TRP A 250 1.22 5.57 22.10
C TRP A 250 1.59 6.93 22.71
N ASN A 251 0.79 7.44 23.64
CA ASN A 251 0.92 8.80 24.19
C ASN A 251 0.89 8.81 25.73
N VAL A 252 1.40 7.74 26.36
CA VAL A 252 1.44 7.58 27.83
C VAL A 252 2.22 8.73 28.50
N GLU A 253 3.36 9.11 27.95
CA GLU A 253 4.23 10.17 28.49
C GLU A 253 3.90 11.57 27.95
N SER A 254 3.40 11.66 26.71
CA SER A 254 3.22 12.92 25.98
C SER A 254 1.80 13.49 26.01
N GLY A 255 0.84 12.73 26.55
CA GLY A 255 -0.56 13.13 26.61
C GLY A 255 -1.33 12.73 25.36
N TYR A 256 -2.41 11.99 25.58
CA TYR A 256 -3.42 11.65 24.58
C TYR A 256 -4.31 12.88 24.27
N PRO A 257 -4.70 13.15 23.00
CA PRO A 257 -5.71 14.17 22.71
C PRO A 257 -7.02 13.86 23.45
N ARG A 258 -7.39 14.70 24.42
CA ARG A 258 -8.62 14.53 25.23
C ARG A 258 -9.71 15.54 24.85
N SER A 259 -9.39 16.50 23.98
CA SER A 259 -10.28 17.60 23.62
C SER A 259 -10.40 17.80 22.11
N GLN A 260 -11.51 18.42 21.71
CA GLN A 260 -11.74 18.83 20.32
C GLN A 260 -10.63 19.78 19.81
N THR A 261 -10.06 20.60 20.69
CA THR A 261 -8.97 21.53 20.35
C THR A 261 -7.71 20.79 19.93
N GLU A 262 -7.30 19.77 20.68
CA GLU A 262 -6.12 18.95 20.36
C GLU A 262 -6.31 18.16 19.05
N LEU A 263 -7.53 17.71 18.77
CA LEU A 263 -7.85 17.09 17.49
C LEU A 263 -7.71 18.09 16.32
N GLN A 264 -8.15 19.34 16.50
CA GLN A 264 -8.00 20.38 15.47
C GLN A 264 -6.54 20.80 15.24
N GLU A 265 -5.73 20.80 16.29
CA GLU A 265 -4.29 20.99 16.17
C GLU A 265 -3.65 19.88 15.33
N LEU A 266 -4.00 18.62 15.61
CA LEU A 266 -3.54 17.46 14.85
C LEU A 266 -3.88 17.56 13.35
N ILE A 267 -5.11 17.95 13.06
CA ILE A 267 -5.62 18.18 11.71
C ILE A 267 -4.84 19.31 11.01
N THR A 268 -4.53 20.39 11.73
CA THR A 268 -3.73 21.51 11.23
C THR A 268 -2.31 21.07 10.87
N LEU A 269 -1.63 20.37 11.78
CA LEU A 269 -0.30 19.82 11.55
C LEU A 269 -0.27 18.86 10.35
N TYR A 270 -1.31 18.06 10.16
CA TYR A 270 -1.45 17.19 8.99
C TYR A 270 -1.52 18.02 7.69
N GLY A 271 -2.34 19.06 7.66
CA GLY A 271 -2.45 19.98 6.50
C GLY A 271 -1.14 20.71 6.19
N GLU A 272 -0.35 21.06 7.21
CA GLU A 272 0.98 21.65 7.07
C GLU A 272 1.99 20.64 6.49
N ALA A 273 1.96 19.38 6.96
CA ALA A 273 2.81 18.32 6.42
C ALA A 273 2.53 18.07 4.93
N ILE A 274 1.26 18.00 4.53
CA ILE A 274 0.86 17.90 3.12
C ILE A 274 1.36 19.10 2.32
N SER A 275 1.21 20.31 2.86
CA SER A 275 1.67 21.55 2.21
C SER A 275 3.18 21.55 2.00
N SER A 276 3.94 21.09 3.00
CA SER A 276 5.39 20.96 2.96
C SER A 276 5.85 19.97 1.88
N LEU A 277 5.19 18.80 1.77
CA LEU A 277 5.46 17.84 0.69
C LEU A 277 5.21 18.45 -0.69
N TYR A 278 4.12 19.20 -0.86
CA TYR A 278 3.85 19.89 -2.12
C TYR A 278 4.91 20.95 -2.45
N ASP A 279 5.32 21.75 -1.46
CA ASP A 279 6.34 22.80 -1.65
C ASP A 279 7.70 22.18 -1.99
N MET A 280 7.93 20.95 -1.52
CA MET A 280 9.05 20.09 -1.89
C MET A 280 8.89 19.36 -3.25
N GLY A 281 7.81 19.59 -3.99
CA GLY A 281 7.65 19.11 -5.37
C GLY A 281 6.69 17.93 -5.54
N ALA A 282 6.08 17.42 -4.46
CA ALA A 282 5.06 16.37 -4.57
C ALA A 282 3.82 16.89 -5.31
N ARG A 283 3.28 16.09 -6.23
CA ARG A 283 2.04 16.42 -6.96
C ARG A 283 1.01 15.31 -6.96
N LYS A 284 1.40 14.05 -6.76
CA LYS A 284 0.48 12.90 -6.66
C LYS A 284 0.52 12.32 -5.26
N MET A 285 -0.51 12.58 -4.46
CA MET A 285 -0.58 12.17 -3.06
C MET A 285 -1.65 11.11 -2.83
N ALA A 286 -1.24 9.89 -2.52
CA ALA A 286 -2.08 8.82 -2.03
C ALA A 286 -2.06 8.84 -0.51
N ILE A 287 -3.22 9.09 0.08
CA ILE A 287 -3.43 9.19 1.52
C ILE A 287 -4.22 7.96 1.96
N VAL A 288 -3.82 7.37 3.07
CA VAL A 288 -4.59 6.33 3.78
C VAL A 288 -5.07 6.97 5.07
N ASN A 289 -6.39 7.04 5.26
CA ASN A 289 -6.98 7.59 6.49
C ASN A 289 -6.88 6.59 7.66
N VAL A 290 -7.36 6.99 8.84
CA VAL A 290 -7.22 6.19 10.05
C VAL A 290 -8.25 5.05 10.06
N GLY A 291 -7.80 3.81 10.33
CA GLY A 291 -8.69 2.65 10.40
C GLY A 291 -9.51 2.57 11.70
N LEU A 292 -10.14 1.42 11.94
CA LEU A 292 -10.83 1.12 13.20
C LEU A 292 -9.86 0.88 14.36
N ILE A 293 -9.20 1.93 14.85
CA ILE A 293 -8.20 1.86 15.92
C ILE A 293 -8.77 1.33 17.24
N GLY A 294 -10.06 1.55 17.51
CA GLY A 294 -10.75 1.01 18.66
C GLY A 294 -11.04 -0.47 18.55
N CYS A 295 -10.89 -1.10 17.38
CA CYS A 295 -11.13 -2.53 17.19
C CYS A 295 -9.84 -3.37 17.17
N LYS A 296 -8.68 -2.78 17.46
CA LYS A 296 -7.42 -3.51 17.54
C LYS A 296 -7.46 -4.51 18.71
N PRO A 297 -6.89 -5.73 18.56
CA PRO A 297 -6.85 -6.71 19.62
C PRO A 297 -6.19 -6.13 20.88
N GLN A 298 -6.72 -6.44 22.06
CA GLN A 298 -6.11 -6.04 23.33
C GLN A 298 -5.37 -7.22 23.94
N PRO A 299 -4.05 -7.12 24.16
CA PRO A 299 -3.30 -8.15 24.87
C PRO A 299 -3.98 -8.51 26.20
N TYR A 300 -4.04 -9.81 26.51
CA TYR A 300 -4.67 -10.35 27.72
C TYR A 300 -6.20 -10.14 27.86
N ASN A 301 -6.89 -9.63 26.83
CA ASN A 301 -8.35 -9.46 26.86
C ASN A 301 -9.03 -9.97 25.58
N TYR A 302 -9.22 -11.29 25.50
CA TYR A 302 -9.91 -11.97 24.40
C TYR A 302 -11.39 -11.60 24.24
N ASN A 303 -12.00 -11.00 25.26
CA ASN A 303 -13.40 -10.54 25.23
C ASN A 303 -13.50 -9.05 24.93
N TYR A 304 -12.41 -8.42 24.48
CA TYR A 304 -12.42 -7.01 24.13
C TYR A 304 -13.45 -6.72 23.05
N VAL A 305 -14.29 -5.72 23.32
CA VAL A 305 -15.23 -5.15 22.36
C VAL A 305 -14.64 -3.84 21.89
N CYS A 306 -14.80 -3.54 20.60
CA CYS A 306 -14.27 -2.33 20.02
C CYS A 306 -14.58 -1.08 20.86
N ASP A 307 -13.57 -0.28 21.18
CA ASP A 307 -13.76 1.01 21.84
C ASP A 307 -14.39 2.01 20.85
N LYS A 308 -15.64 2.37 21.13
CA LYS A 308 -16.41 3.30 20.31
C LYS A 308 -15.81 4.70 20.30
N SER A 309 -15.26 5.16 21.43
CA SER A 309 -14.69 6.51 21.55
C SER A 309 -13.44 6.66 20.69
N LEU A 310 -12.58 5.64 20.64
CA LEU A 310 -11.42 5.65 19.75
C LEU A 310 -11.82 5.68 18.26
N ASN A 311 -12.85 4.93 17.88
CA ASN A 311 -13.37 4.94 16.51
C ASN A 311 -14.08 6.27 16.16
N GLU A 312 -14.73 6.92 17.13
CA GLU A 312 -15.29 8.27 16.97
C GLU A 312 -14.19 9.31 16.75
N ASN A 313 -13.07 9.22 17.47
CA ASN A 313 -11.91 10.09 17.27
C ASN A 313 -11.28 9.91 15.88
N ALA A 314 -11.12 8.65 15.42
CA ALA A 314 -10.67 8.36 14.06
C ALA A 314 -11.61 8.95 13.01
N THR A 315 -12.92 8.76 13.17
CA THR A 315 -13.92 9.31 12.24
C THR A 315 -13.88 10.85 12.21
N ALA A 316 -13.71 11.49 13.37
CA ALA A 316 -13.64 12.94 13.47
C ALA A 316 -12.38 13.51 12.79
N PHE A 317 -11.22 12.85 12.94
CA PHE A 317 -10.01 13.18 12.19
C PHE A 317 -10.21 13.01 10.68
N ASP A 318 -10.69 11.84 10.26
CA ASP A 318 -10.86 11.48 8.86
C ASP A 318 -11.84 12.40 8.12
N SER A 319 -12.88 12.86 8.82
CA SER A 319 -13.88 13.79 8.28
C SER A 319 -13.26 15.13 7.85
N ALA A 320 -12.13 15.52 8.44
CA ALA A 320 -11.40 16.74 8.08
C ALA A 320 -10.48 16.57 6.86
N LEU A 321 -10.09 15.33 6.49
CA LEU A 321 -9.15 15.08 5.40
C LEU A 321 -9.72 15.52 4.03
N LYS A 322 -10.98 15.18 3.74
CA LYS A 322 -11.64 15.56 2.48
C LYS A 322 -11.65 17.08 2.25
N PRO A 323 -12.17 17.93 3.16
CA PRO A 323 -12.18 19.38 2.95
C PRO A 323 -10.76 19.98 2.90
N ILE A 324 -9.81 19.47 3.68
CA ILE A 324 -8.42 19.95 3.63
C ILE A 324 -7.78 19.66 2.28
N MET A 325 -7.88 18.42 1.80
CA MET A 325 -7.29 18.04 0.53
C MET A 325 -7.96 18.75 -0.65
N ALA A 326 -9.29 18.95 -0.61
CA ALA A 326 -10.00 19.76 -1.61
C ALA A 326 -9.53 21.23 -1.60
N SER A 327 -9.44 21.85 -0.43
CA SER A 327 -8.93 23.22 -0.26
C SER A 327 -7.51 23.35 -0.79
N LEU A 328 -6.61 22.44 -0.42
CA LEU A 328 -5.22 22.43 -0.88
C LEU A 328 -5.14 22.24 -2.39
N SER A 329 -5.83 21.24 -2.96
CA SER A 329 -5.84 20.99 -4.41
C SER A 329 -6.34 22.20 -5.21
N SER A 330 -7.33 22.95 -4.69
CA SER A 330 -7.80 24.18 -5.35
C SER A 330 -6.76 25.32 -5.35
N LYS A 331 -5.86 25.36 -4.36
CA LYS A 331 -4.88 26.43 -4.15
C LYS A 331 -3.48 26.08 -4.66
N LYS A 332 -3.20 24.79 -4.90
CA LYS A 332 -1.86 24.27 -5.22
C LYS A 332 -1.90 23.59 -6.60
N PRO A 333 -1.58 24.34 -7.68
CA PRO A 333 -1.66 23.84 -9.06
C PRO A 333 -0.92 22.52 -9.29
N GLY A 334 -1.60 21.60 -9.99
CA GLY A 334 -1.08 20.26 -10.29
C GLY A 334 -1.15 19.28 -9.12
N LEU A 335 -1.58 19.69 -7.93
CA LEU A 335 -1.82 18.75 -6.83
C LEU A 335 -3.05 17.88 -7.12
N SER A 336 -2.80 16.60 -7.36
CA SER A 336 -3.79 15.53 -7.42
C SER A 336 -3.65 14.65 -6.19
N TYR A 337 -4.78 14.18 -5.67
CA TYR A 337 -4.77 13.31 -4.50
C TYR A 337 -5.80 12.19 -4.62
N SER A 338 -5.61 11.17 -3.80
CA SER A 338 -6.57 10.11 -3.52
C SER A 338 -6.49 9.76 -2.04
N ILE A 339 -7.63 9.55 -1.41
CA ILE A 339 -7.80 9.09 -0.04
C ILE A 339 -8.36 7.67 -0.14
N GLY A 340 -7.56 6.68 0.28
CA GLY A 340 -8.03 5.33 0.58
C GLY A 340 -8.75 5.33 1.92
N ASP A 341 -10.04 4.99 1.91
CA ASP A 341 -10.91 4.95 3.08
C ASP A 341 -10.73 3.62 3.83
N PHE A 342 -9.63 3.55 4.59
CA PHE A 342 -9.29 2.45 5.48
C PHE A 342 -10.31 2.26 6.60
N TYR A 343 -10.89 3.33 7.16
CA TYR A 343 -12.00 3.22 8.11
C TYR A 343 -13.18 2.46 7.50
N GLY A 344 -13.66 2.94 6.35
CA GLY A 344 -14.80 2.36 5.62
C GLY A 344 -14.52 0.93 5.16
N PHE A 345 -13.31 0.68 4.64
CA PHE A 345 -12.91 -0.66 4.21
C PHE A 345 -12.82 -1.65 5.38
N THR A 346 -12.18 -1.27 6.48
CA THR A 346 -12.07 -2.13 7.68
C THR A 346 -13.45 -2.41 8.26
N THR A 347 -14.35 -1.41 8.27
CA THR A 347 -15.74 -1.58 8.71
C THR A 347 -16.48 -2.62 7.86
N ALA A 348 -16.36 -2.54 6.53
CA ALA A 348 -16.99 -3.51 5.63
C ALA A 348 -16.43 -4.94 5.80
N VAL A 349 -15.11 -5.06 5.99
CA VAL A 349 -14.45 -6.34 6.23
C VAL A 349 -14.90 -6.95 7.55
N PHE A 350 -14.95 -6.17 8.63
CA PHE A 350 -15.26 -6.69 9.97
C PHE A 350 -16.72 -7.09 10.11
N ALA A 351 -17.62 -6.43 9.35
CA ALA A 351 -19.03 -6.84 9.28
C ALA A 351 -19.21 -8.20 8.59
N HIS A 352 -18.41 -8.49 7.57
CA HIS A 352 -18.56 -9.69 6.74
C HIS A 352 -17.21 -10.33 6.35
N PRO A 353 -16.42 -10.84 7.32
CA PRO A 353 -15.03 -11.27 7.07
C PRO A 353 -14.92 -12.44 6.08
N ALA A 354 -15.91 -13.33 6.07
CA ALA A 354 -15.96 -14.46 5.14
C ALA A 354 -15.98 -14.05 3.66
N ASN A 355 -16.56 -12.88 3.33
CA ASN A 355 -16.57 -12.34 1.96
C ASN A 355 -15.16 -12.00 1.45
N TYR A 356 -14.21 -11.84 2.36
CA TYR A 356 -12.81 -11.51 2.07
C TYR A 356 -11.87 -12.70 2.29
N GLY A 357 -12.42 -13.87 2.63
CA GLY A 357 -11.68 -15.08 2.96
C GLY A 357 -11.05 -15.06 4.36
N LEU A 358 -11.51 -14.18 5.25
CA LEU A 358 -11.03 -14.09 6.62
C LEU A 358 -11.95 -14.87 7.56
N VAL A 359 -11.34 -15.54 8.54
CA VAL A 359 -12.03 -16.27 9.61
C VAL A 359 -11.91 -15.54 10.96
N ASN A 360 -10.93 -14.65 11.13
CA ASN A 360 -10.73 -13.88 12.35
C ASN A 360 -10.35 -12.41 12.06
N THR A 361 -11.10 -11.49 12.67
CA THR A 361 -10.86 -10.03 12.64
C THR A 361 -10.82 -9.40 14.03
N LYS A 362 -10.70 -10.21 15.09
CA LYS A 362 -10.80 -9.78 16.49
C LYS A 362 -9.52 -10.03 17.27
N ASP A 363 -8.83 -11.13 16.97
CA ASP A 363 -7.58 -11.53 17.59
C ASP A 363 -6.42 -11.41 16.61
N SER A 364 -5.19 -11.40 17.14
CA SER A 364 -3.97 -11.45 16.35
C SER A 364 -3.51 -12.89 16.11
N CYS A 365 -2.89 -13.13 14.94
CA CYS A 365 -2.29 -14.43 14.64
C CYS A 365 -1.03 -14.71 15.48
N SER A 366 -0.19 -13.70 15.66
CA SER A 366 0.90 -13.66 16.62
C SER A 366 0.34 -13.18 17.96
N GLN A 367 0.20 -14.10 18.92
CA GLN A 367 -0.30 -13.80 20.26
C GLN A 367 0.82 -13.26 21.16
N TRP A 368 1.62 -12.33 20.62
CA TRP A 368 2.68 -11.68 21.39
C TRP A 368 2.07 -10.89 22.55
N GLY A 369 2.63 -11.06 23.75
CA GLY A 369 2.04 -10.50 24.97
C GLY A 369 0.81 -11.27 25.47
N TYR A 370 0.73 -12.59 25.25
CA TYR A 370 -0.17 -13.48 26.00
C TYR A 370 0.66 -14.45 26.88
N PRO A 371 0.07 -15.19 27.83
CA PRO A 371 0.84 -16.14 28.66
C PRO A 371 1.41 -17.33 27.86
N ASP A 372 0.68 -17.76 26.82
CA ASP A 372 0.99 -18.93 26.00
C ASP A 372 1.35 -18.52 24.56
N TRP A 373 2.49 -17.85 24.38
CA TRP A 373 2.91 -17.31 23.06
C TRP A 373 2.86 -18.37 21.97
N THR A 374 1.87 -18.23 21.09
CA THR A 374 1.65 -19.11 19.96
C THR A 374 1.40 -18.29 18.70
N TYR A 375 1.73 -18.89 17.56
CA TYR A 375 1.33 -18.41 16.26
C TYR A 375 0.11 -19.19 15.80
N CYS A 376 -0.83 -18.51 15.16
CA CYS A 376 -1.93 -19.17 14.49
C CYS A 376 -1.41 -20.04 13.33
N TYR A 377 -2.12 -21.13 13.03
CA TYR A 377 -1.71 -22.06 11.97
C TYR A 377 -1.84 -21.44 10.56
N ASN A 378 -2.84 -20.59 10.34
CA ASN A 378 -3.12 -19.99 9.03
C ASN A 378 -3.27 -18.46 9.14
N PRO A 379 -2.18 -17.69 8.96
CA PRO A 379 -2.24 -16.23 9.02
C PRO A 379 -3.09 -15.60 7.91
N ASP A 380 -3.29 -16.27 6.77
CA ASP A 380 -4.14 -15.75 5.69
C ASP A 380 -5.63 -15.71 6.06
N GLY A 381 -6.02 -16.40 7.14
CA GLY A 381 -7.36 -16.31 7.71
C GLY A 381 -7.56 -15.12 8.66
N TYR A 382 -6.50 -14.38 8.99
CA TYR A 382 -6.52 -13.34 10.03
C TYR A 382 -6.35 -11.94 9.44
N TRP A 383 -7.07 -10.97 10.00
CA TRP A 383 -6.82 -9.55 9.71
C TRP A 383 -5.55 -9.06 10.38
N PHE A 384 -5.39 -9.36 11.66
CA PHE A 384 -4.30 -8.87 12.50
C PHE A 384 -3.15 -9.88 12.55
N TRP A 385 -1.94 -9.43 12.21
CA TRP A 385 -0.73 -10.20 12.46
C TRP A 385 -0.41 -10.18 13.94
N ASP A 386 -0.31 -8.99 14.52
CA ASP A 386 -0.12 -8.75 15.95
C ASP A 386 -1.24 -7.82 16.45
N PRO A 387 -1.29 -7.45 17.74
CA PRO A 387 -2.34 -6.59 18.28
C PRO A 387 -2.43 -5.17 17.69
N GLU A 388 -1.58 -4.81 16.73
CA GLU A 388 -1.54 -3.46 16.14
C GLU A 388 -1.70 -3.47 14.62
N PHE A 389 -1.00 -4.36 13.92
CA PHE A 389 -0.86 -4.30 12.46
C PHE A 389 -1.43 -5.51 11.72
N MET A 390 -1.69 -5.28 10.43
CA MET A 390 -2.32 -6.23 9.53
C MET A 390 -1.39 -7.38 9.13
N THR A 391 -1.98 -8.54 8.82
CA THR A 391 -1.31 -9.60 8.06
C THR A 391 -1.01 -9.15 6.64
N ASP A 392 -0.10 -9.86 5.97
CA ASP A 392 0.17 -9.68 4.54
C ASP A 392 -1.12 -9.83 3.71
N ARG A 393 -1.95 -10.83 4.04
CA ARG A 393 -3.25 -11.02 3.39
C ARG A 393 -4.16 -9.79 3.54
N ALA A 394 -4.27 -9.23 4.73
CA ALA A 394 -5.08 -8.03 4.97
C ALA A 394 -4.49 -6.78 4.29
N ALA A 395 -3.16 -6.63 4.26
CA ALA A 395 -2.49 -5.58 3.50
C ALA A 395 -2.79 -5.69 1.99
N LYS A 396 -2.79 -6.91 1.44
CA LYS A 396 -3.15 -7.20 0.05
C LYS A 396 -4.58 -6.81 -0.31
N LEU A 397 -5.53 -7.18 0.55
CA LEU A 397 -6.93 -6.82 0.41
C LEU A 397 -7.12 -5.30 0.45
N THR A 398 -6.45 -4.64 1.40
CA THR A 398 -6.50 -3.18 1.60
C THR A 398 -5.93 -2.43 0.39
N ALA A 399 -4.76 -2.83 -0.11
CA ALA A 399 -4.17 -2.22 -1.30
C ALA A 399 -5.05 -2.42 -2.53
N ALA A 400 -5.65 -3.61 -2.72
CA ALA A 400 -6.56 -3.87 -3.83
C ALA A 400 -7.79 -2.96 -3.78
N ALA A 401 -8.36 -2.76 -2.58
CA ALA A 401 -9.48 -1.84 -2.36
C ALA A 401 -9.13 -0.38 -2.70
N PHE A 402 -7.90 0.05 -2.43
CA PHE A 402 -7.49 1.43 -2.73
C PHE A 402 -6.99 1.65 -4.16
N TYR A 403 -6.41 0.61 -4.75
CA TYR A 403 -5.80 0.71 -6.07
C TYR A 403 -6.79 0.48 -7.20
N TYR A 404 -7.62 -0.56 -7.08
CA TYR A 404 -8.62 -0.94 -8.08
C TYR A 404 -10.06 -0.73 -7.61
N GLY A 405 -10.25 -0.57 -6.30
CA GLY A 405 -11.56 -0.73 -5.70
C GLY A 405 -12.57 0.35 -6.07
N PRO A 406 -13.85 0.09 -5.76
CA PRO A 406 -14.95 1.00 -6.08
C PRO A 406 -14.80 2.36 -5.37
N PRO A 407 -15.47 3.42 -5.88
CA PRO A 407 -15.46 4.76 -5.27
C PRO A 407 -15.90 4.81 -3.80
N GLN A 408 -16.49 3.74 -3.28
CA GLN A 408 -16.86 3.62 -1.87
C GLN A 408 -15.65 3.55 -0.93
N PHE A 409 -14.47 3.09 -1.40
CA PHE A 409 -13.27 2.94 -0.58
C PHE A 409 -12.12 3.87 -1.02
N THR A 410 -12.38 4.73 -2.02
CA THR A 410 -11.38 5.66 -2.54
C THR A 410 -12.03 6.95 -3.01
N PHE A 411 -11.44 8.10 -2.66
CA PHE A 411 -11.97 9.41 -3.04
C PHE A 411 -10.86 10.41 -3.36
N PRO A 412 -10.99 11.31 -4.35
CA PRO A 412 -12.05 11.37 -5.37
C PRO A 412 -11.81 10.36 -6.52
N ILE A 413 -10.63 9.79 -6.59
CA ILE A 413 -10.18 8.83 -7.62
C ILE A 413 -9.44 7.68 -6.94
N THR A 414 -9.24 6.55 -7.62
CA THR A 414 -8.45 5.43 -7.10
C THR A 414 -6.94 5.74 -7.12
N PHE A 415 -6.12 4.96 -6.42
CA PHE A 415 -4.66 5.11 -6.50
C PHE A 415 -4.14 4.83 -7.93
N LYS A 416 -4.76 3.92 -8.68
CA LYS A 416 -4.44 3.69 -10.09
C LYS A 416 -4.71 4.94 -10.94
N ALA A 417 -5.89 5.54 -10.81
CA ALA A 417 -6.24 6.73 -11.56
C ALA A 417 -5.35 7.94 -11.16
N LEU A 418 -4.95 8.02 -9.89
CA LEU A 418 -3.98 9.01 -9.42
C LEU A 418 -2.60 8.82 -10.06
N LEU A 419 -2.11 7.58 -10.13
CA LEU A 419 -0.84 7.24 -10.78
C LEU A 419 -0.82 7.71 -12.24
N GLU A 420 -1.92 7.48 -12.95
CA GLU A 420 -2.12 7.81 -14.37
C GLU A 420 -2.33 9.30 -14.66
N LYS A 421 -2.47 10.17 -13.64
CA LYS A 421 -2.53 11.62 -13.83
C LYS A 421 -1.23 12.13 -14.49
N LYS A 422 -1.37 12.96 -15.51
CA LYS A 422 -0.25 13.58 -16.22
C LYS A 422 0.24 14.83 -15.51
#